data_AF-A0A3D5QCS1-F1
#
_entry.id   AF-A0A3D5QCS1-F1
#
_cell.length_a   1.000
_cell.length_b   1.000
_cell.length_c   1.000
_cell.angle_alpha   90.00
_cell.angle_beta   90.00
_cell.angle_gamma   90.00
#
_symmetry.space_group_name_H-M   'P 1'
#
loop_
_entity.id
_entity.type
_entity.pdbx_description
1 polymer ?
#
loop_
_entity_poly.entity_id
_entity_poly.type
_entity_poly.pdbx_seq_one_letter_code
_entity_poly.pdbx_strand_id
1 'polypeptide(L)'
;MNINDVYSLIEQEMNDVNSELTKNLDSEVEMVNEVASYVFESGGKRLRPVFLVLAAKLAGYNGNRSSVLSGVVEYIHTATLIHDDVIDGAKYRRGKDSVNRVFGND
;
A
#
# COMPACT_ATOMS: atom_id res chain seq x y z
N MET A 1 13.01 -5.64 -22.05
CA MET A 1 12.09 -5.20 -21.00
C MET A 1 12.91 -4.85 -19.77
N ASN A 2 13.01 -3.56 -19.45
CA ASN A 2 13.53 -3.04 -18.20
C ASN A 2 12.36 -2.76 -17.23
N ILE A 3 12.66 -2.33 -16.00
CA ILE A 3 11.62 -2.10 -14.99
C ILE A 3 10.68 -0.92 -15.33
N ASN A 4 11.17 0.10 -16.02
CA ASN A 4 10.36 1.23 -16.45
C ASN A 4 9.34 0.79 -17.50
N ASP A 5 9.71 -0.12 -18.41
CA ASP A 5 8.78 -0.69 -19.38
C ASP A 5 7.60 -1.39 -18.68
N VAL A 6 7.87 -2.07 -17.54
CA VAL A 6 6.83 -2.71 -16.74
C VAL A 6 5.91 -1.69 -16.11
N TYR A 7 6.45 -0.63 -15.49
CA TYR A 7 5.62 0.41 -14.87
C TYR A 7 4.79 1.18 -15.90
N SER A 8 5.34 1.50 -17.07
CA SER A 8 4.59 2.13 -18.16
C SER A 8 3.43 1.26 -18.66
N LEU A 9 3.58 -0.08 -18.66
CA LEU A 9 2.51 -1.00 -19.07
C LEU A 9 1.29 -1.00 -18.13
N ILE A 10 1.49 -0.65 -16.85
CA ILE A 10 0.47 -0.72 -15.80
C ILE A 10 0.20 0.63 -15.13
N GLU A 11 0.62 1.73 -15.76
CA GLU A 11 0.58 3.06 -15.15
C GLU A 11 -0.84 3.46 -14.74
N GLN A 12 -1.82 3.24 -15.63
CA GLN A 12 -3.22 3.56 -15.34
C GLN A 12 -3.74 2.71 -14.18
N GLU A 13 -3.50 1.40 -14.19
CA GLU A 13 -3.96 0.52 -13.10
C GLU A 13 -3.29 0.89 -11.78
N MET A 14 -2.02 1.30 -11.78
CA MET A 14 -1.34 1.75 -10.57
C MET A 14 -1.89 3.10 -10.07
N ASN A 15 -2.31 4.00 -10.96
CA ASN A 15 -3.04 5.21 -10.58
C ASN A 15 -4.38 4.87 -9.92
N ASP A 16 -5.13 3.92 -10.49
CA ASP A 16 -6.39 3.45 -9.92
C ASP A 16 -6.18 2.80 -8.54
N VAL A 17 -5.13 1.97 -8.38
CA VAL A 17 -4.76 1.38 -7.08
C VAL A 17 -4.47 2.47 -6.05
N ASN A 18 -3.70 3.49 -6.41
CA ASN A 18 -3.39 4.59 -5.48
C ASN A 18 -4.67 5.37 -5.11
N SER A 19 -5.58 5.58 -6.06
CA SER A 19 -6.88 6.21 -5.79
C SER A 19 -7.73 5.37 -4.84
N GLU A 20 -7.80 4.06 -5.04
CA GLU A 20 -8.52 3.13 -4.13
C GLU A 20 -7.91 3.13 -2.72
N LEU A 21 -6.58 3.20 -2.60
CA LEU A 21 -5.91 3.28 -1.30
C LEU A 21 -6.22 4.58 -0.56
N THR A 22 -6.36 5.71 -1.26
CA THR A 22 -6.70 6.98 -0.59
C THR A 22 -8.19 7.05 -0.28
N LYS A 23 -9.05 6.56 -1.19
CA LYS A 23 -10.51 6.62 -1.04
C LYS A 23 -11.02 5.87 0.20
N ASN A 24 -10.36 4.79 0.58
CA ASN A 24 -10.77 3.97 1.73
C ASN A 24 -10.18 4.47 3.06
N LEU A 25 -9.52 5.63 3.09
CA LEU A 25 -9.02 6.31 4.30
C LEU A 25 -9.97 7.42 4.75
N ASP A 26 -11.21 7.03 5.02
CA ASP A 26 -12.28 7.94 5.47
C ASP A 26 -12.95 7.35 6.71
N SER A 27 -12.17 7.25 7.79
CA SER A 27 -12.65 6.82 9.11
C SER A 27 -13.23 7.99 9.87
N GLU A 28 -14.33 7.78 10.61
CA GLU A 28 -14.83 8.74 11.60
C GLU A 28 -13.85 8.94 12.78
N VAL A 29 -12.90 8.02 12.95
CA VAL A 29 -11.83 8.11 13.96
C VAL A 29 -10.60 8.76 13.33
N GLU A 30 -10.32 10.01 13.69
CA GLU A 30 -9.22 10.83 13.17
C GLU A 30 -7.86 10.13 13.23
N MET A 31 -7.53 9.50 14.35
CA MET A 31 -6.27 8.78 14.55
C MET A 31 -6.05 7.66 13.52
N VAL A 32 -7.11 6.99 13.07
CA VAL A 32 -7.00 5.94 12.02
C VAL A 32 -6.55 6.56 10.71
N ASN A 33 -7.07 7.74 10.36
CA ASN A 33 -6.70 8.45 9.14
C ASN A 33 -5.25 8.95 9.22
N GLU A 34 -4.83 9.47 10.38
CA GLU A 34 -3.46 9.95 10.59
C GLU A 34 -2.42 8.83 10.46
N VAL A 35 -2.65 7.70 11.14
CA VAL A 35 -1.76 6.53 11.07
C VAL A 35 -1.68 6.01 9.65
N ALA A 36 -2.83 5.83 8.98
CA ALA A 36 -2.85 5.30 7.63
C ALA A 36 -2.16 6.24 6.62
N SER A 37 -2.43 7.55 6.70
CA SER A 37 -1.77 8.55 5.87
C SER A 37 -0.26 8.54 6.08
N TYR A 38 0.19 8.49 7.35
CA TYR A 38 1.61 8.40 7.67
C TYR A 38 2.28 7.17 7.05
N VAL A 39 1.64 6.00 7.11
CA VAL A 39 2.22 4.77 6.53
C VAL A 39 2.29 4.85 5.01
N PHE A 40 1.26 5.37 4.35
CA PHE A 40 1.24 5.45 2.89
C PHE A 40 2.18 6.54 2.34
N GLU A 41 2.33 7.66 3.04
CA GLU A 41 3.29 8.73 2.71
C GLU A 41 4.73 8.40 3.10
N SER A 42 4.94 7.40 3.95
CA SER A 42 6.27 6.87 4.25
C SER A 42 6.93 6.19 3.04
N GLY A 43 6.18 6.03 1.96
CA GLY A 43 6.67 5.62 0.65
C GLY A 43 6.91 4.12 0.59
N GLY A 44 6.29 3.44 -0.38
CA GLY A 44 6.41 1.99 -0.56
C GLY A 44 6.65 1.60 -2.00
N LYS A 45 7.28 0.45 -2.22
CA LYS A 45 7.60 -0.05 -3.57
C LYS A 45 6.37 -0.55 -4.34
N ARG A 46 5.22 -0.71 -3.67
CA ARG A 46 3.96 -1.24 -4.23
C ARG A 46 4.12 -2.54 -5.05
N LEU A 47 5.10 -3.38 -4.71
CA LEU A 47 5.40 -4.59 -5.49
C LEU A 47 4.23 -5.59 -5.48
N ARG A 48 3.50 -5.70 -4.37
CA ARG A 48 2.35 -6.60 -4.27
C ARG A 48 1.20 -6.20 -5.20
N PRO A 49 0.74 -4.93 -5.21
CA PRO A 49 -0.14 -4.41 -6.25
C PRO A 49 0.35 -4.67 -7.68
N VAL A 50 1.63 -4.36 -7.96
CA VAL A 50 2.22 -4.56 -9.30
C VAL A 50 2.07 -6.02 -9.75
N PHE A 51 2.38 -6.98 -8.88
CA PHE A 51 2.22 -8.39 -9.22
C PHE A 51 0.77 -8.81 -9.45
N LEU A 52 -0.17 -8.29 -8.67
CA LEU A 52 -1.58 -8.62 -8.84
C LEU A 52 -2.13 -8.05 -10.17
N VAL A 53 -1.82 -6.80 -10.49
CA VAL A 53 -2.22 -6.17 -11.76
C VAL A 53 -1.63 -6.94 -12.95
N LEU A 54 -0.34 -7.26 -12.92
CA LEU A 54 0.32 -8.01 -14.00
C LEU A 54 -0.28 -9.42 -14.15
N ALA A 55 -0.57 -10.11 -13.04
CA ALA A 55 -1.21 -11.42 -13.07
C ALA A 55 -2.62 -11.36 -13.68
N ALA A 56 -3.40 -10.32 -13.34
CA ALA A 56 -4.72 -10.10 -13.93
C ALA A 56 -4.63 -9.86 -15.45
N LYS A 57 -3.69 -9.01 -15.90
CA LYS A 57 -3.45 -8.78 -17.34
C LYS A 57 -3.01 -10.06 -18.06
N LEU A 58 -2.11 -10.83 -17.46
CA LEU A 58 -1.64 -12.11 -17.99
C LEU A 58 -2.79 -13.12 -18.17
N ALA A 59 -3.76 -13.10 -17.26
CA ALA A 59 -4.98 -13.92 -17.33
C ALA A 59 -6.04 -13.38 -18.30
N GLY A 60 -5.77 -12.27 -19.01
CA GLY A 60 -6.71 -11.64 -19.94
C GLY A 60 -7.84 -10.86 -19.26
N TYR A 61 -7.71 -10.54 -17.97
CA TYR A 61 -8.70 -9.75 -17.25
C TYR A 61 -8.50 -8.25 -17.48
N ASN A 62 -9.55 -7.57 -17.93
CA ASN A 62 -9.53 -6.13 -18.26
C ASN A 62 -10.56 -5.32 -17.44
N GLY A 63 -11.09 -5.88 -16.36
CA GLY A 63 -12.04 -5.18 -15.49
C GLY A 63 -11.35 -4.40 -14.37
N ASN A 64 -12.12 -3.66 -13.59
CA ASN A 64 -11.62 -2.78 -12.51
C ASN A 64 -11.30 -3.51 -11.18
N ARG A 65 -11.66 -4.80 -11.04
CA ARG A 65 -11.46 -5.52 -9.77
C ARG A 65 -9.99 -5.74 -9.43
N SER A 66 -9.09 -5.74 -10.42
CA SER A 66 -7.64 -5.87 -10.19
C SER A 66 -7.12 -4.70 -9.36
N SER A 67 -7.59 -3.48 -9.61
CA SER A 67 -7.19 -2.29 -8.84
C SER A 67 -7.72 -2.34 -7.41
N VAL A 68 -9.00 -2.71 -7.24
CA VAL A 68 -9.63 -2.87 -5.91
C VAL A 68 -8.93 -3.94 -5.08
N LEU A 69 -8.71 -5.14 -5.66
CA LEU A 69 -8.04 -6.24 -4.95
C LEU A 69 -6.57 -5.93 -4.66
N SER A 70 -5.89 -5.21 -5.55
CA SER A 70 -4.54 -4.70 -5.28
C SER A 70 -4.49 -3.77 -4.07
N GLY A 71 -5.49 -2.90 -3.91
CA GLY A 71 -5.66 -2.07 -2.72
C GLY A 71 -5.81 -2.92 -1.45
N VAL A 72 -6.68 -3.93 -1.45
CA VAL A 72 -6.87 -4.86 -0.33
C VAL A 72 -5.57 -5.58 0.05
N VAL A 73 -4.84 -6.10 -0.94
CA VAL A 73 -3.56 -6.79 -0.70
C VAL A 73 -2.53 -5.85 -0.06
N GLU A 74 -2.49 -4.59 -0.51
CA GLU A 74 -1.58 -3.59 0.06
C GLU A 74 -2.01 -3.16 1.46
N TYR A 75 -3.31 -3.11 1.77
CA TYR A 75 -3.78 -2.91 3.15
C TYR A 75 -3.33 -4.02 4.08
N ILE A 76 -3.49 -5.28 3.67
CA ILE A 76 -3.02 -6.43 4.46
C ILE A 76 -1.51 -6.33 4.68
N HIS A 77 -0.74 -6.01 3.63
CA HIS A 77 0.70 -5.79 3.77
C HIS A 77 1.03 -4.66 4.76
N THR A 78 0.34 -3.52 4.65
CA THR A 78 0.53 -2.39 5.55
C THR A 78 0.22 -2.78 6.99
N ALA A 79 -0.87 -3.51 7.24
CA ALA A 79 -1.22 -4.00 8.57
C ALA A 79 -0.11 -4.90 9.14
N THR A 80 0.43 -5.85 8.35
CA THR A 80 1.54 -6.68 8.85
C THR A 80 2.77 -5.83 9.19
N LEU A 81 3.08 -4.80 8.40
CA LEU A 81 4.22 -3.92 8.70
C LEU A 81 4.07 -3.15 10.01
N ILE A 82 2.86 -2.66 10.29
CA ILE A 82 2.57 -1.94 11.54
C ILE A 82 2.73 -2.89 12.73
N HIS A 83 2.16 -4.09 12.64
CA HIS A 83 2.30 -5.10 13.68
C HIS A 83 3.76 -5.54 13.88
N ASP A 84 4.51 -5.75 12.78
CA ASP A 84 5.94 -6.09 12.84
C ASP A 84 6.74 -4.98 13.56
N ASP A 85 6.47 -3.71 13.26
CA ASP A 85 7.15 -2.58 13.91
C ASP A 85 6.93 -2.55 15.44
N VAL A 86 5.72 -2.91 15.90
CA VAL A 86 5.40 -3.03 17.33
C VAL A 86 6.12 -4.23 17.95
N ILE A 87 6.01 -5.41 17.33
CA ILE A 87 6.59 -6.67 17.83
C ILE A 87 8.12 -6.57 17.91
N ASP A 88 8.75 -6.00 16.89
CA ASP A 88 10.21 -5.89 16.79
C ASP A 88 10.78 -4.70 17.58
N GLY A 89 9.91 -3.83 18.13
CA GLY A 89 10.34 -2.59 18.77
C GLY A 89 11.11 -1.69 17.81
N ALA A 90 10.70 -1.66 16.54
CA ALA A 90 11.36 -0.88 15.50
C ALA A 90 11.40 0.60 15.88
N LYS A 91 12.53 1.25 15.61
CA LYS A 91 12.67 2.72 15.78
C LYS A 91 12.47 3.48 14.48
N TYR A 92 12.81 2.84 13.36
CA TYR A 92 12.82 3.45 12.05
C TYR A 92 12.31 2.48 10.99
N ARG A 93 11.58 3.00 10.01
CA ARG A 93 11.19 2.30 8.79
C ARG A 93 11.46 3.21 7.59
N ARG A 94 12.25 2.70 6.63
CA ARG A 94 12.63 3.43 5.40
C ARG A 94 13.26 4.82 5.66
N GLY A 95 14.01 4.96 6.74
CA GLY A 95 14.66 6.22 7.12
C GLY A 95 13.75 7.25 7.79
N LYS A 96 12.48 6.92 8.02
CA LYS A 96 11.53 7.68 8.86
C LYS A 96 11.32 6.96 10.19
N ASP A 97 10.76 7.65 11.18
CA ASP A 97 10.31 7.01 12.42
C ASP A 97 9.27 5.92 12.11
N SER A 98 9.30 4.82 12.87
CA SER A 98 8.28 3.79 12.74
C SER A 98 6.93 4.29 13.28
N VAL A 99 5.84 3.68 12.82
CA VAL A 99 4.47 4.07 13.20
C VAL A 99 4.30 4.03 14.72
N ASN A 100 4.78 2.95 15.34
CA ASN A 100 4.66 2.73 16.77
C ASN A 100 5.50 3.72 17.61
N ARG A 101 6.55 4.30 17.04
CA ARG A 101 7.34 5.37 17.68
C ARG A 101 6.60 6.70 17.67
N VAL A 102 5.84 6.98 16.60
CA VAL A 102 5.11 8.25 16.43
C VAL A 102 3.79 8.22 17.20
N PHE A 103 3.04 7.12 17.12
CA PHE A 103 1.66 7.04 17.62
C PHE A 103 1.50 6.17 18.88
N GLY A 104 2.55 5.45 19.31
CA GLY A 104 2.48 4.50 20.42
C GLY A 104 2.21 3.07 19.97
N ASN A 105 2.18 2.14 20.93
CA ASN A 105 1.99 0.71 20.68
C ASN A 105 0.54 0.24 20.88
N ASP A 106 -0.33 1.10 21.41
CA ASP A 106 -1.70 0.77 21.85
C ASP A 106 -2.77 1.19 20.83
#